data_AF-A0A1I8H402-F1
#
_entry.id   AF-A0A1I8H402-F1
#
_cell.length_a   1.000
_cell.length_b   1.000
_cell.length_c   1.000
_cell.angle_alpha   90.00
_cell.angle_beta   90.00
_cell.angle_gamma   90.00
#
_symmetry.space_group_name_H-M   'P 1'
#
loop_
_entity.id
_entity.type
_entity.pdbx_description
1 polymer ?
#
loop_
_entity_poly.entity_id
_entity_poly.type
_entity_poly.pdbx_seq_one_letter_code
_entity_poly.pdbx_strand_id
1 'polypeptide(L)'
;MIGLPRHYGCVIAVGSAGVLVNIGLAAAVVAARRRYQIKFPNMHQLDAPDFNWAVQVHLDYSSEAEFFYFTLLTGGLDSPRLAALAGLAFLLSRSVARQQVAARTRTAQAVGKREQ
;
A
#
# COMPACT_ATOMS: atom_id res chain seq x y z
N MET A 1 -28.18 -14.45 -20.65
CA MET A 1 -27.28 -13.29 -20.85
C MET A 1 -26.16 -13.40 -19.83
N ILE A 2 -24.91 -13.49 -20.27
CA ILE A 2 -23.73 -13.34 -19.41
C ILE A 2 -23.67 -11.85 -19.06
N GLY A 3 -24.21 -11.48 -17.90
CA GLY A 3 -24.25 -10.10 -17.41
C GLY A 3 -23.55 -10.01 -16.06
N LEU A 4 -22.83 -8.91 -15.82
CA LEU A 4 -22.18 -8.69 -14.52
C LEU A 4 -23.24 -8.61 -13.40
N PRO A 5 -22.94 -9.15 -12.20
CA PRO A 5 -23.82 -9.03 -11.05
C PRO A 5 -24.16 -7.57 -10.74
N ARG A 6 -25.40 -7.30 -10.27
CA ARG A 6 -25.97 -5.95 -10.07
C ARG A 6 -25.19 -5.00 -9.12
N HIS A 7 -24.11 -5.47 -8.49
CA HIS A 7 -23.27 -4.70 -7.56
C HIS A 7 -21.77 -4.93 -7.78
N TYR A 8 -21.38 -5.51 -8.91
CA TYR A 8 -19.97 -5.82 -9.20
C TYR A 8 -19.12 -4.54 -9.33
N GLY A 9 -19.74 -3.39 -9.61
CA GLY A 9 -19.08 -2.08 -9.58
C GLY A 9 -18.43 -1.76 -8.22
N CYS A 10 -18.99 -2.23 -7.10
CA CYS A 10 -18.37 -2.05 -5.79
C CYS A 10 -17.05 -2.83 -5.67
N VAL A 11 -16.99 -4.03 -6.25
CA VAL A 11 -15.78 -4.86 -6.28
C VAL A 11 -14.67 -4.14 -7.06
N ILE A 12 -15.02 -3.56 -8.22
CA ILE A 12 -14.09 -2.78 -9.04
C ILE A 12 -13.63 -1.51 -8.32
N ALA A 13 -14.52 -0.81 -7.61
CA ALA A 13 -14.17 0.37 -6.83
C ALA A 13 -13.17 0.02 -5.71
N VAL A 14 -13.38 -1.10 -5.01
CA VAL A 14 -12.46 -1.60 -3.99
C VAL A 14 -11.11 -2.00 -4.60
N GLY A 15 -11.11 -2.71 -5.73
CA GLY A 15 -9.88 -3.04 -6.45
C GLY A 15 -9.10 -1.78 -6.87
N SER A 16 -9.79 -0.78 -7.40
CA SER A 16 -9.20 0.52 -7.79
C SER A 16 -8.62 1.26 -6.59
N ALA A 17 -9.29 1.23 -5.44
CA ALA A 17 -8.78 1.81 -4.20
C ALA A 17 -7.48 1.13 -3.74
N GLY A 18 -7.36 -0.20 -3.90
CA GLY A 18 -6.12 -0.93 -3.64
C GLY A 18 -4.94 -0.44 -4.49
N VAL A 19 -5.18 -0.18 -5.77
CA VAL A 19 -4.14 0.37 -6.66
C VAL A 19 -3.65 1.74 -6.16
N LEU A 20 -4.57 2.61 -5.71
CA LEU A 20 -4.20 3.90 -5.12
C LEU A 20 -3.40 3.77 -3.84
N VAL A 21 -3.69 2.76 -3.01
CA VAL A 21 -2.87 2.43 -1.83
C VAL A 21 -1.46 2.03 -2.25
N ASN A 22 -1.32 1.18 -3.27
CA ASN A 22 -0.01 0.76 -3.78
C ASN A 22 0.82 1.95 -4.28
N ILE A 23 0.21 2.82 -5.09
CA ILE A 23 0.85 4.04 -5.61
C ILE A 23 1.28 4.95 -4.44
N GLY A 24 0.44 5.07 -3.41
CA GLY A 24 0.76 5.84 -2.21
C GLY A 24 1.96 5.30 -1.42
N LEU A 25 2.13 3.98 -1.37
CA LEU A 25 3.28 3.32 -0.75
C LEU A 25 4.55 3.51 -1.60
N ALA A 26 4.46 3.32 -2.91
CA ALA A 26 5.57 3.58 -3.84
C ALA A 26 6.06 5.04 -3.75
N ALA A 27 5.14 6.00 -3.67
CA ALA A 27 5.47 7.41 -3.47
C ALA A 27 6.22 7.66 -2.16
N ALA A 28 5.87 6.96 -1.08
CA ALA A 28 6.57 7.04 0.20
C ALA A 28 8.01 6.51 0.10
N VAL A 29 8.22 5.40 -0.62
CA VAL A 29 9.57 4.87 -0.91
C VAL A 29 10.40 5.89 -1.70
N VAL A 30 9.84 6.50 -2.74
CA VAL A 30 10.53 7.53 -3.54
C VAL A 30 10.87 8.75 -2.69
N ALA A 31 9.95 9.21 -1.84
CA ALA A 31 10.18 10.33 -0.94
C ALA A 31 11.31 10.04 0.06
N ALA A 32 11.28 8.85 0.68
CA ALA A 32 12.36 8.40 1.56
C ALA A 32 13.68 8.30 0.82
N ARG A 33 13.68 7.78 -0.41
CA ARG A 33 14.89 7.67 -1.23
C ARG A 33 15.53 9.01 -1.53
N ARG A 34 14.72 10.00 -1.92
CA ARG A 34 15.19 11.37 -2.20
C ARG A 34 15.78 12.01 -0.95
N ARG A 35 15.21 11.72 0.22
CA ARG A 35 15.66 12.25 1.50
C ARG A 35 17.05 11.74 1.90
N TYR A 36 17.31 10.45 1.76
CA TYR A 36 18.61 9.84 2.10
C TYR A 36 19.60 9.84 0.93
N GLN A 37 19.28 10.48 -0.20
CA GLN A 37 20.13 10.57 -1.40
C GLN A 37 20.64 9.20 -1.90
N ILE A 38 19.81 8.17 -1.75
CA ILE A 38 20.21 6.78 -2.06
C ILE A 38 20.21 6.57 -3.58
N LYS A 39 21.39 6.35 -4.16
CA LYS A 39 21.54 6.06 -5.59
C LYS A 39 21.02 4.65 -5.93
N PHE A 40 20.41 4.49 -7.10
CA PHE A 40 20.22 3.16 -7.70
C PHE A 40 21.60 2.51 -7.93
N PRO A 41 21.75 1.18 -7.76
CA PRO A 41 20.71 0.16 -7.54
C PRO A 41 20.39 -0.16 -6.06
N ASN A 42 20.84 0.65 -5.10
CA ASN A 42 20.74 0.27 -3.69
C ASN A 42 19.30 0.28 -3.18
N MET A 43 18.84 -0.87 -2.65
CA MET A 43 17.49 -1.08 -2.09
C MET A 43 17.47 -1.21 -0.58
N HIS A 44 18.63 -1.42 0.03
CA HIS A 44 18.81 -1.47 1.48
C HIS A 44 20.01 -0.61 1.87
N GLN A 45 19.87 0.12 2.97
CA GLN A 45 20.95 0.91 3.55
C GLN A 45 20.90 0.83 5.07
N LEU A 46 22.06 0.61 5.71
CA LEU A 46 22.14 0.42 7.16
C LEU A 46 21.83 1.72 7.92
N ASP A 47 22.27 2.85 7.35
CA ASP A 47 22.14 4.19 7.96
C ASP A 47 20.75 4.83 7.73
N ALA A 48 19.84 4.15 7.03
CA ALA A 48 18.52 4.66 6.69
C ALA A 48 17.42 3.63 7.03
N PRO A 49 17.19 3.33 8.32
CA PRO A 49 16.19 2.34 8.75
C PRO A 49 14.76 2.69 8.28
N ASP A 50 14.42 3.98 8.18
CA ASP A 50 13.12 4.42 7.67
C ASP A 50 12.92 4.12 6.19
N PHE A 51 13.99 4.20 5.38
CA PHE A 51 13.93 3.84 3.97
C PHE A 51 13.72 2.33 3.81
N ASN A 52 14.49 1.52 4.54
CA ASN A 52 14.35 0.06 4.50
C ASN A 52 12.95 -0.37 4.94
N TRP A 53 12.40 0.25 5.98
CA TRP A 53 11.04 -0.02 6.43
C TRP A 53 10.00 0.34 5.37
N ALA A 54 10.12 1.51 4.73
CA ALA A 54 9.21 1.92 3.67
C ALA A 54 9.24 0.95 2.46
N VAL A 55 10.45 0.51 2.08
CA VAL A 55 10.65 -0.48 1.01
C VAL A 55 10.00 -1.81 1.40
N GLN A 56 10.26 -2.30 2.61
CA GLN A 56 9.70 -3.56 3.10
C GLN A 56 8.17 -3.53 3.11
N VAL A 57 7.55 -2.48 3.67
CA VAL A 57 6.09 -2.36 3.70
C VAL A 57 5.48 -2.33 2.29
N HIS A 58 6.15 -1.69 1.33
CA HIS A 58 5.68 -1.66 -0.06
C HIS A 58 5.79 -3.04 -0.73
N LEU A 59 6.86 -3.79 -0.48
CA LEU A 59 7.06 -5.13 -1.03
C LEU A 59 6.11 -6.16 -0.39
N ASP A 60 5.91 -6.10 0.93
CA ASP A 60 4.96 -6.94 1.65
C ASP A 60 3.54 -6.70 1.12
N TYR A 61 3.16 -5.42 0.95
CA TYR A 61 1.86 -5.08 0.36
C TYR A 61 1.73 -5.58 -1.07
N SER A 62 2.77 -5.41 -1.89
CA SER A 62 2.74 -5.84 -3.29
C SER A 62 2.47 -7.34 -3.36
N SER A 63 3.26 -8.14 -2.63
CA SER A 63 3.21 -9.61 -2.60
C SER A 63 1.87 -10.18 -2.09
N GLU A 64 1.20 -9.46 -1.19
CA GLU A 64 -0.14 -9.85 -0.73
C GLU A 64 -1.25 -9.36 -1.68
N ALA A 65 -1.01 -8.24 -2.37
CA ALA A 65 -2.01 -7.61 -3.22
C ALA A 65 -2.40 -8.52 -4.40
N GLU A 66 -1.50 -9.33 -4.96
CA GLU A 66 -1.88 -10.24 -6.05
C GLU A 66 -2.93 -11.27 -5.61
N PHE A 67 -2.72 -11.90 -4.45
CA PHE A 67 -3.69 -12.85 -3.88
C PHE A 67 -5.00 -12.16 -3.50
N PHE A 68 -4.90 -10.93 -2.96
CA PHE A 68 -6.06 -10.11 -2.65
C PHE A 68 -6.92 -9.82 -3.90
N TYR A 69 -6.33 -9.34 -5.00
CA TYR A 69 -7.07 -9.04 -6.21
C TYR A 69 -7.68 -10.28 -6.85
N PHE A 70 -6.94 -11.40 -6.85
CA PHE A 70 -7.46 -12.66 -7.36
C PHE A 70 -8.72 -13.09 -6.58
N THR A 71 -8.65 -13.06 -5.25
CA THR A 71 -9.76 -13.47 -4.38
C THR A 71 -10.94 -12.49 -4.45
N LEU A 72 -10.65 -11.19 -4.55
CA LEU A 72 -11.67 -10.14 -4.68
C LEU A 72 -12.46 -10.28 -5.99
N LEU A 73 -11.78 -10.51 -7.11
CA LEU A 73 -12.42 -10.66 -8.43
C LEU A 73 -13.21 -11.96 -8.54
N THR A 74 -12.60 -13.08 -8.14
CA THR A 74 -13.24 -14.41 -8.21
C THR A 74 -14.38 -14.55 -7.21
N GLY A 75 -14.17 -14.16 -5.95
CA GLY A 75 -15.22 -14.17 -4.91
C GLY A 75 -16.32 -13.14 -5.17
N GLY A 76 -16.00 -12.04 -5.86
CA GLY A 76 -16.96 -11.03 -6.26
C GLY A 76 -17.98 -11.53 -7.30
N LEU A 77 -17.67 -12.59 -8.06
CA LEU A 77 -18.56 -13.14 -9.09
C LEU A 77 -19.76 -13.84 -8.47
N ASP A 78 -19.53 -14.56 -7.37
CA ASP A 78 -20.58 -15.24 -6.61
C ASP A 78 -21.28 -14.30 -5.63
N SER A 79 -20.48 -13.57 -4.82
CA SER A 79 -21.00 -12.77 -3.70
C SER A 79 -20.39 -11.35 -3.66
N PRO A 80 -20.83 -10.42 -4.54
CA PRO A 80 -20.17 -9.12 -4.74
C PRO A 80 -20.18 -8.20 -3.50
N ARG A 81 -21.20 -8.30 -2.64
CA ARG A 81 -21.30 -7.47 -1.42
C ARG A 81 -20.34 -7.92 -0.33
N LEU A 82 -20.27 -9.23 -0.08
CA LEU A 82 -19.35 -9.82 0.90
C LEU A 82 -17.90 -9.61 0.48
N ALA A 83 -17.59 -9.84 -0.80
CA ALA A 83 -16.26 -9.58 -1.34
C ALA A 83 -15.85 -8.10 -1.20
N ALA A 84 -16.75 -7.16 -1.48
CA ALA A 84 -16.47 -5.73 -1.33
C ALA A 84 -16.25 -5.33 0.15
N LEU A 85 -17.04 -5.86 1.09
CA LEU A 85 -16.85 -5.58 2.53
C LEU A 85 -15.54 -6.16 3.05
N ALA A 86 -15.22 -7.41 2.69
CA ALA A 86 -13.95 -8.03 3.05
C ALA A 86 -12.76 -7.26 2.46
N GLY A 87 -12.88 -6.80 1.21
CA GLY A 87 -11.83 -6.01 0.59
C GLY A 87 -11.67 -4.61 1.18
N LEU A 88 -12.76 -3.96 1.60
CA LEU A 88 -12.66 -2.71 2.36
C LEU A 88 -11.96 -2.93 3.70
N ALA A 89 -12.30 -3.99 4.43
CA ALA A 89 -11.63 -4.32 5.69
C ALA A 89 -10.13 -4.57 5.50
N PHE A 90 -9.75 -5.29 4.43
CA PHE A 90 -8.35 -5.51 4.07
C PHE A 90 -7.61 -4.20 3.78
N LEU A 91 -8.20 -3.33 2.95
CA LEU A 91 -7.60 -2.04 2.60
C LEU A 91 -7.47 -1.09 3.80
N LEU A 92 -8.47 -1.06 4.69
CA LEU A 92 -8.43 -0.25 5.90
C LEU A 92 -7.26 -0.66 6.80
N SER A 93 -7.07 -1.97 7.01
CA SER A 93 -5.92 -2.49 7.78
C SER A 93 -4.58 -1.98 7.24
N ARG A 94 -4.41 -1.97 5.90
CA ARG A 94 -3.15 -1.52 5.27
C ARG A 94 -3.01 -0.01 5.15
N SER A 95 -4.13 0.72 5.14
CA SER A 95 -4.09 2.19 5.24
C SER A 95 -3.46 2.65 6.56
N VAL A 96 -3.63 1.90 7.65
CA VAL A 96 -2.96 2.14 8.94
C VAL A 96 -1.44 1.95 8.80
N ALA A 97 -0.99 0.89 8.12
CA ALA A 97 0.45 0.69 7.87
C ALA A 97 1.06 1.85 7.07
N ARG A 98 0.34 2.39 6.08
CA ARG A 98 0.75 3.60 5.35
C ARG A 98 0.85 4.82 6.27
N GLN A 99 -0.10 5.01 7.18
CA GLN A 99 -0.05 6.09 8.17
C GLN A 99 1.16 5.94 9.10
N GLN A 100 1.54 4.72 9.47
CA GLN A 100 2.72 4.46 10.29
C GLN A 100 4.02 4.84 9.56
N VAL A 101 4.14 4.53 8.27
CA VAL A 101 5.28 4.97 7.45
C VAL A 101 5.32 6.51 7.37
N ALA A 102 4.17 7.15 7.17
CA ALA A 102 4.07 8.61 7.16
C ALA A 102 4.41 9.25 8.53
N ALA A 103 4.04 8.61 9.64
CA ALA A 103 4.36 9.07 10.98
C ALA A 103 5.86 8.97 11.27
N ARG A 104 6.49 7.83 10.95
CA ARG A 104 7.93 7.59 11.15
C ARG A 104 8.80 8.54 10.32
N THR A 105 8.42 8.77 9.07
CA THR A 105 9.12 9.73 8.21
C THR A 105 9.05 11.15 8.79
N ARG A 106 7.90 11.59 9.32
CA ARG A 106 7.75 12.89 10.00
C ARG A 106 8.58 13.00 11.28
N THR A 107 8.59 11.98 12.13
CA THR A 107 9.39 12.00 13.36
C THR A 107 10.88 12.08 13.04
N ALA A 108 11.34 11.31 12.05
CA ALA A 108 12.71 11.41 11.58
C ALA A 108 13.01 12.81 11.03
N GLN A 109 12.06 13.50 10.38
CA GLN A 109 12.26 14.89 9.92
C GLN A 109 12.41 15.87 11.09
N ALA A 110 11.63 15.68 12.15
CA ALA A 110 11.71 16.52 13.35
C ALA A 110 13.05 16.35 14.07
N VAL A 111 13.61 15.14 14.11
CA VAL A 111 14.93 14.86 14.72
C VAL A 111 16.06 15.46 13.88
N GLY A 112 16.09 15.21 12.57
CA GLY A 112 17.13 15.75 11.70
C GLY A 112 17.18 17.28 11.63
N LYS A 113 16.06 17.98 11.88
CA LYS A 113 16.00 19.45 11.98
C LYS A 113 16.48 20.00 13.33
N ARG A 114 16.58 19.16 14.38
CA ARG A 114 17.12 19.56 15.69
C ARG A 114 18.64 19.37 15.79
N GLU A 115 19.20 18.50 14.96
CA GLU A 115 20.65 18.23 14.92
C GLU A 115 21.39 19.09 13.87
N GLN A 116 20.66 19.91 13.11
CA GLN A 116 21.19 20.96 12.23
C GLN A 116 21.06 22.33 12.90
#